data_AF-A0A968ZJJ9-F1
#
_entry.id   AF-A0A968ZJJ9-F1
#
_cell.length_a   1.000
_cell.length_b   1.000
_cell.length_c   1.000
_cell.angle_alpha   90.00
_cell.angle_beta   90.00
_cell.angle_gamma   90.00
#
_symmetry.space_group_name_H-M   'P 1'
#
loop_
_entity.id
_entity.type
_entity.pdbx_description
1 polymer ?
#
loop_
_entity_poly.entity_id
_entity_poly.type
_entity_poly.pdbx_seq_one_letter_code
_entity_poly.pdbx_strand_id
1 'polypeptide(L)'
;EVRAVVFPQGEDPDSYSRRVGSQAFQAFLQSQAQDLVTFKAKLLNAESADDPIRRAETIKEIVRTVALVPDMLRRESYIRHAAQLMAADEALLVSELNKNLLLKAQEQRKARERAAQTTTVDLPELEILDQPIAKQEPAVQEIGPAERQKLQEKESLRLLLNYGFHEVEQDFRLFQYILSELDEVELETPVYRRILGIYKEKISEGQVPDTKYFIDHYDGDEIKAAVVELYTNPWEISENWEAKYHIYVPHESEVSGAYGLFQHRAAQAPPAAAAHPRQPTETTKNP
;
A
#
# COMPACT_ATOMS: atom_id res chain seq x y z
N GLU A 1 20.98 15.98 0.44
CA GLU A 1 21.75 14.82 0.91
C GLU A 1 22.56 15.22 2.13
N VAL A 2 22.64 14.36 3.14
CA VAL A 2 23.42 14.62 4.35
C VAL A 2 24.77 13.92 4.22
N ARG A 3 25.87 14.67 4.41
CA ARG A 3 27.23 14.12 4.36
C ARG A 3 27.92 14.30 5.69
N ALA A 4 28.79 13.36 6.03
CA ALA A 4 29.57 13.36 7.25
C ALA A 4 31.06 13.22 6.93
N VAL A 5 31.90 13.84 7.75
CA VAL A 5 33.37 13.81 7.64
C VAL A 5 33.95 13.61 9.03
N VAL A 6 35.00 12.79 9.14
CA VAL A 6 35.74 12.59 10.39
C VAL A 6 37.00 13.44 10.32
N PHE A 7 37.21 14.30 11.32
CA PHE A 7 38.47 15.03 11.46
C PHE A 7 39.54 14.16 12.11
N PRO A 8 40.84 14.45 11.88
CA PRO A 8 41.92 13.77 12.56
C PRO A 8 41.78 13.82 14.09
N GLN A 9 42.34 12.84 14.78
CA GLN A 9 42.20 12.72 16.23
C GLN A 9 42.70 13.98 16.95
N GLY A 10 41.85 14.55 17.82
CA GLY A 10 42.16 15.74 18.60
C GLY A 10 41.96 17.07 17.85
N GLU A 11 41.47 17.04 16.61
CA GLU A 11 41.14 18.22 15.83
C GLU A 11 39.63 18.45 15.81
N ASP A 12 39.21 19.70 16.03
CA ASP A 12 37.85 20.15 15.78
C ASP A 12 37.80 20.97 14.46
N PRO A 13 36.61 21.31 13.94
CA PRO A 13 36.51 22.01 12.65
C PRO A 13 37.26 23.34 12.62
N ASP A 14 37.31 24.04 13.76
CA ASP A 14 37.94 25.35 13.91
C ASP A 14 39.47 25.23 14.01
N SER A 15 39.99 24.31 14.84
CA SER A 15 41.44 24.03 14.95
C SER A 15 42.01 23.53 13.63
N TYR A 16 41.30 22.62 12.96
CA TYR A 16 41.75 22.05 11.70
C TYR A 16 41.77 23.12 10.60
N SER A 17 40.71 23.93 10.47
CA SER A 17 40.64 25.03 9.51
C SER A 17 41.77 26.04 9.69
N ARG A 18 42.09 26.40 10.95
CA ARG A 18 43.20 27.31 11.25
C ARG A 18 44.57 26.71 10.92
N ARG A 19 44.75 25.41 11.09
CA ARG A 19 46.02 24.73 10.82
C ARG A 19 46.30 24.55 9.33
N VAL A 20 45.32 24.10 8.54
CA VAL A 20 45.52 23.79 7.12
C VAL A 20 45.19 24.96 6.18
N GLY A 21 44.48 25.97 6.67
CA GLY A 21 44.02 27.10 5.88
C GLY A 21 42.79 26.79 5.02
N SER A 22 42.07 27.83 4.58
CA SER A 22 40.73 27.71 3.98
C SER A 22 40.68 26.85 2.72
N GLN A 23 41.69 26.93 1.85
CA GLN A 23 41.71 26.19 0.59
C GLN A 23 41.94 24.69 0.81
N ALA A 24 42.87 24.32 1.69
CA ALA A 24 43.13 22.93 2.02
C ALA A 24 41.98 22.32 2.84
N PHE A 25 41.33 23.13 3.70
CA PHE A 25 40.14 22.71 4.45
C PHE A 25 38.97 22.38 3.53
N GLN A 26 38.69 23.22 2.52
CA GLN A 26 37.63 22.94 1.53
C GLN A 26 37.94 21.68 0.70
N ALA A 27 39.19 21.51 0.26
CA ALA A 27 39.62 20.31 -0.46
C ALA A 27 39.49 19.04 0.41
N PHE A 28 39.82 19.14 1.70
CA PHE A 28 39.62 18.05 2.67
C PHE A 28 38.14 17.69 2.81
N LEU A 29 37.26 18.68 3.01
CA LEU A 29 35.82 18.43 3.12
C LEU A 29 35.26 17.78 1.85
N GLN A 30 35.66 18.23 0.66
CA GLN A 30 35.16 17.65 -0.59
C GLN A 30 35.65 16.21 -0.83
N SER A 31 36.89 15.90 -0.45
CA SER A 31 37.48 14.57 -0.68
C SER A 31 37.12 13.54 0.39
N GLN A 32 36.92 13.97 1.64
CA GLN A 32 36.68 13.09 2.77
C GLN A 32 35.22 13.04 3.23
N ALA A 33 34.36 13.95 2.75
CA ALA A 33 32.93 13.87 3.03
C ALA A 33 32.33 12.62 2.35
N GLN A 34 31.68 11.80 3.15
CA GLN A 34 31.01 10.59 2.73
C GLN A 34 29.52 10.65 3.08
N ASP A 35 28.70 9.87 2.39
CA ASP A 35 27.28 9.74 2.71
C ASP A 35 27.09 9.16 4.13
N LEU A 36 26.00 9.53 4.78
CA LEU A 36 25.69 9.12 6.15
C LEU A 36 25.55 7.60 6.30
N VAL A 37 25.01 6.90 5.30
CA VAL A 37 24.89 5.43 5.29
C VAL A 37 26.27 4.81 5.27
N THR A 38 27.13 5.26 4.34
CA THR A 38 28.51 4.78 4.21
C THR A 38 29.33 5.07 5.47
N PHE A 39 29.15 6.26 6.06
CA PHE A 39 29.77 6.65 7.32
C PHE A 39 29.41 5.68 8.45
N LYS A 40 28.12 5.44 8.67
CA LYS A 40 27.64 4.52 9.71
C LYS A 40 28.12 3.10 9.46
N ALA A 41 28.06 2.64 8.21
CA ALA A 41 28.52 1.30 7.85
C ALA A 41 30.00 1.09 8.20
N LYS A 42 30.87 2.04 7.87
CA LYS A 42 32.29 1.95 8.22
C LYS A 42 32.54 2.01 9.72
N LEU A 43 31.88 2.94 10.42
CA LEU A 43 32.05 3.11 11.87
C LEU A 43 31.61 1.85 12.64
N LEU A 44 30.39 1.38 12.38
CA LEU A 44 29.84 0.24 13.11
C LEU A 44 30.50 -1.09 12.72
N ASN A 45 30.96 -1.23 11.47
CA ASN A 45 31.70 -2.42 11.05
C ASN A 45 33.07 -2.51 11.74
N ALA A 46 33.72 -1.37 12.03
CA ALA A 46 34.96 -1.35 12.81
C ALA A 46 34.76 -1.80 14.26
N GLU A 47 33.58 -1.55 14.85
CA GLU A 47 33.25 -1.93 16.23
C GLU A 47 32.74 -3.37 16.39
N SER A 48 32.24 -3.97 15.30
CA SER A 48 31.54 -5.28 15.31
C SER A 48 32.26 -6.40 14.56
N ALA A 49 33.45 -6.14 13.99
CA ALA A 49 34.18 -7.09 13.16
C ALA A 49 34.48 -8.44 13.85
N ASP A 50 34.71 -8.44 15.17
CA ASP A 50 35.15 -9.62 15.92
C ASP A 50 34.01 -10.44 16.56
N ASP A 51 32.76 -9.96 16.53
CA ASP A 51 31.62 -10.63 17.18
C ASP A 51 30.46 -10.85 16.18
N PRO A 52 30.15 -12.12 15.82
CA PRO A 52 29.07 -12.45 14.89
C PRO A 52 27.69 -11.94 15.31
N ILE A 53 27.40 -11.85 16.62
CA ILE A 53 26.11 -11.39 17.14
C ILE A 53 26.01 -9.88 16.94
N ARG A 54 27.04 -9.13 17.35
CA ARG A 54 27.09 -7.67 17.16
C ARG A 54 27.09 -7.31 15.68
N ARG A 55 27.78 -8.07 14.84
CA ARG A 55 27.77 -7.88 13.39
C ARG A 55 26.36 -7.99 12.81
N ALA A 56 25.56 -8.97 13.25
CA ALA A 56 24.17 -9.10 12.84
C ALA A 56 23.30 -7.92 13.31
N GLU A 57 23.55 -7.38 14.50
CA GLU A 57 22.87 -6.17 15.00
C GLU A 57 23.24 -4.93 14.20
N THR A 58 24.53 -4.76 13.90
CA THR A 58 25.04 -3.67 13.06
C THR A 58 24.42 -3.70 11.66
N ILE A 59 24.34 -4.89 11.05
CA ILE A 59 23.68 -5.08 9.74
C ILE A 59 22.23 -4.59 9.82
N LYS A 60 21.49 -4.97 10.86
CA LYS A 60 20.09 -4.54 11.05
C LYS A 60 19.98 -3.03 11.24
N GLU A 61 20.91 -2.38 11.93
CA GLU A 61 20.90 -0.93 12.11
C GLU A 61 21.14 -0.19 10.78
N ILE A 62 22.07 -0.68 9.96
CA ILE A 62 22.35 -0.10 8.65
C ILE A 62 21.13 -0.26 7.73
N VAL A 63 20.53 -1.44 7.69
CA VAL A 63 19.29 -1.68 6.92
C VAL A 63 18.15 -0.76 7.37
N ARG A 64 17.98 -0.52 8.67
CA ARG A 64 17.00 0.46 9.20
C ARG A 64 17.27 1.88 8.72
N THR A 65 18.54 2.26 8.64
CA THR A 65 18.97 3.57 8.14
C THR A 65 18.67 3.70 6.64
N VAL A 66 18.99 2.67 5.86
CA VAL A 66 18.67 2.60 4.42
C VAL A 66 17.16 2.63 4.16
N ALA A 67 16.36 2.03 5.05
CA ALA A 67 14.90 2.10 4.99
C ALA A 67 14.30 3.50 5.24
N LEU A 68 15.11 4.50 5.61
CA LEU A 68 14.69 5.92 5.68
C LEU A 68 14.92 6.67 4.36
N VAL A 69 15.68 6.09 3.43
CA VAL A 69 15.92 6.70 2.11
C VAL A 69 14.64 6.55 1.27
N PRO A 70 14.02 7.65 0.81
CA PRO A 70 12.73 7.61 0.11
C PRO A 70 12.86 7.05 -1.31
N ASP A 71 13.92 7.41 -2.02
CA ASP A 71 14.17 7.00 -3.40
C ASP A 71 14.61 5.53 -3.52
N MET A 72 13.98 4.79 -4.42
CA MET A 72 14.19 3.35 -4.57
C MET A 72 15.54 2.99 -5.18
N LEU A 73 16.00 3.73 -6.20
CA LEU A 73 17.26 3.46 -6.89
C LEU A 73 18.45 3.73 -5.96
N ARG A 74 18.38 4.82 -5.20
CA ARG A 74 19.37 5.13 -4.16
C ARG A 74 19.41 4.05 -3.08
N ARG A 75 18.24 3.55 -2.67
CA ARG A 75 18.15 2.48 -1.66
C ARG A 75 18.84 1.19 -2.15
N GLU A 76 18.63 0.81 -3.41
CA GLU A 76 19.28 -0.34 -4.04
C GLU A 76 20.81 -0.15 -4.08
N SER A 77 21.29 1.00 -4.52
CA SER A 77 22.72 1.32 -4.52
C SER A 77 23.34 1.27 -3.12
N TYR A 78 22.63 1.74 -2.08
CA TYR A 78 23.12 1.70 -0.70
C TYR A 78 23.17 0.27 -0.14
N ILE A 79 22.16 -0.56 -0.42
CA ILE A 79 22.16 -1.97 0.00
C ILE A 79 23.32 -2.72 -0.64
N ARG A 80 23.55 -2.56 -1.95
CA ARG A 80 24.67 -3.18 -2.65
C ARG A 80 26.01 -2.76 -2.05
N HIS A 81 26.19 -1.47 -1.78
CA HIS A 81 27.42 -0.96 -1.17
C HIS A 81 27.63 -1.47 0.27
N ALA A 82 26.56 -1.54 1.07
CA ALA A 82 26.61 -2.09 2.42
C ALA A 82 26.94 -3.60 2.42
N ALA A 83 26.36 -4.38 1.50
CA ALA A 83 26.67 -5.79 1.33
C ALA A 83 28.17 -6.03 1.12
N GLN A 84 28.79 -5.22 0.26
CA GLN A 84 30.22 -5.28 -0.03
C GLN A 84 31.08 -4.90 1.17
N LEU A 85 30.80 -3.75 1.81
CA LEU A 85 31.58 -3.27 2.97
C LEU A 85 31.54 -4.25 4.14
N MET A 86 30.38 -4.88 4.33
CA MET A 86 30.14 -5.78 5.44
C MET A 86 30.35 -7.24 5.07
N ALA A 87 30.76 -7.59 3.85
CA ALA A 87 30.88 -8.98 3.38
C ALA A 87 29.65 -9.83 3.77
N ALA A 88 28.47 -9.34 3.46
CA ALA A 88 27.18 -9.98 3.72
C ALA A 88 26.46 -10.29 2.40
N ASP A 89 25.54 -11.25 2.43
CA ASP A 89 24.73 -11.60 1.27
C ASP A 89 23.72 -10.48 0.95
N GLU A 90 23.76 -9.97 -0.29
CA GLU A 90 22.90 -8.88 -0.75
C GLU A 90 21.41 -9.25 -0.68
N ALA A 91 21.05 -10.49 -1.03
CA ALA A 91 19.66 -10.94 -1.01
C ALA A 91 19.10 -10.99 0.41
N LEU A 92 19.92 -11.37 1.39
CA LEU A 92 19.54 -11.32 2.81
C LEU A 92 19.29 -9.87 3.28
N LEU A 93 20.13 -8.92 2.86
CA LEU A 93 19.92 -7.50 3.20
C LEU A 93 18.64 -6.93 2.56
N VAL A 94 18.35 -7.32 1.31
CA VAL A 94 17.11 -6.94 0.62
C VAL A 94 15.88 -7.50 1.34
N SER A 95 15.94 -8.75 1.79
CA SER A 95 14.85 -9.37 2.58
C SER A 95 14.59 -8.60 3.88
N GLU A 96 15.63 -8.31 4.65
CA GLU A 96 15.52 -7.55 5.90
C GLU A 96 15.04 -6.10 5.66
N LEU A 97 15.46 -5.49 4.56
CA LEU A 97 14.98 -4.16 4.15
C LEU A 97 13.47 -4.18 3.88
N ASN A 98 12.99 -5.13 3.09
CA ASN A 98 11.56 -5.27 2.77
C ASN A 98 10.72 -5.50 4.02
N LYS A 99 11.22 -6.31 4.96
CA LYS A 99 10.59 -6.51 6.27
C LYS A 99 10.53 -5.20 7.07
N ASN A 100 11.61 -4.41 7.07
CA ASN A 100 11.62 -3.13 7.78
C ASN A 100 10.62 -2.12 7.19
N LEU A 101 10.51 -2.07 5.87
CA LEU A 101 9.54 -1.20 5.17
C LEU A 101 8.10 -1.60 5.51
N LEU A 102 7.81 -2.91 5.54
CA LEU A 102 6.48 -3.42 5.93
C LEU A 102 6.14 -3.03 7.37
N LEU A 103 7.09 -3.21 8.30
CA LEU A 103 6.89 -2.85 9.71
C LEU A 103 6.62 -1.36 9.88
N LYS A 104 7.39 -0.49 9.20
CA LYS A 104 7.15 0.96 9.21
C LYS A 104 5.76 1.31 8.66
N ALA A 105 5.32 0.67 7.57
CA ALA A 105 3.99 0.90 7.02
C ALA A 105 2.88 0.49 8.01
N GLN A 106 3.06 -0.61 8.73
CA GLN A 106 2.14 -1.04 9.78
C GLN A 106 2.12 -0.10 10.98
N GLU A 107 3.30 0.36 11.44
CA GLU A 107 3.41 1.34 12.53
C GLU A 107 2.77 2.67 12.15
N GLN A 108 2.96 3.14 10.91
CA GLN A 108 2.30 4.35 10.41
C GLN A 108 0.78 4.19 10.34
N ARG A 109 0.26 3.02 9.93
CA ARG A 109 -1.19 2.72 9.98
C ARG A 109 -1.73 2.77 11.41
N LYS A 110 -1.08 2.06 12.35
CA LYS A 110 -1.46 2.07 13.77
C LYS A 110 -1.35 3.44 14.42
N ALA A 111 -0.33 4.23 14.06
CA ALA A 111 -0.16 5.60 14.55
C ALA A 111 -1.25 6.52 14.01
N ARG A 112 -1.67 6.37 12.75
CA ARG A 112 -2.80 7.10 12.16
C ARG A 112 -4.13 6.71 12.82
N GLU A 113 -4.35 5.42 13.09
CA GLU A 113 -5.54 4.94 13.82
C GLU A 113 -5.60 5.49 15.26
N ARG A 114 -4.46 5.55 15.96
CA ARG A 114 -4.38 6.13 17.32
C ARG A 114 -4.48 7.65 17.32
N ALA A 115 -3.90 8.33 16.33
CA ALA A 115 -4.04 9.77 16.16
C ALA A 115 -5.50 10.14 15.85
N ALA A 116 -6.21 9.34 15.04
CA ALA A 116 -7.64 9.52 14.79
C ALA A 116 -8.50 9.35 16.06
N GLN A 117 -8.05 8.55 17.04
CA GLN A 117 -8.73 8.38 18.34
C GLN A 117 -8.35 9.44 19.40
N THR A 118 -7.24 10.18 19.22
CA THR A 118 -6.71 11.11 20.25
C THR A 118 -6.82 12.59 19.86
N THR A 119 -7.31 12.90 18.66
CA THR A 119 -7.33 14.28 18.17
C THR A 119 -8.65 14.97 18.53
N THR A 120 -8.76 15.39 19.81
CA THR A 120 -9.39 16.68 20.13
C THR A 120 -8.46 17.76 19.58
N VAL A 121 -8.66 18.19 18.32
CA VAL A 121 -7.94 19.36 17.79
C VAL A 121 -8.72 20.60 18.16
N ASP A 122 -8.04 21.48 18.88
CA ASP A 122 -8.25 22.92 18.85
C ASP A 122 -7.84 23.39 17.43
N LEU A 123 -8.80 23.64 16.55
CA LEU A 123 -8.60 24.28 15.25
C LEU A 123 -8.99 25.75 15.39
N PRO A 124 -8.25 26.71 14.78
CA PRO A 124 -8.61 28.11 14.82
C PRO A 124 -9.99 28.31 14.17
N GLU A 125 -10.83 29.02 14.91
CA GLU A 125 -12.24 29.33 14.67
C GLU A 125 -12.48 29.85 13.25
N LEU A 126 -12.81 28.93 12.35
CA LEU A 126 -13.61 29.27 11.17
C LEU A 126 -15.04 29.38 11.67
N GLU A 127 -15.63 30.57 11.60
CA GLU A 127 -17.05 30.84 11.83
C GLU A 127 -17.89 30.03 10.81
N ILE A 128 -18.09 28.75 11.12
CA ILE A 128 -19.11 27.94 10.48
C ILE A 128 -20.39 28.25 11.23
N LEU A 129 -21.29 29.00 10.58
CA LEU A 129 -22.62 29.29 11.08
C LEU A 129 -23.24 28.01 11.69
N ASP A 130 -23.53 28.07 12.99
CA ASP A 130 -24.24 27.08 13.78
C ASP A 130 -25.63 26.80 13.19
N GLN A 131 -25.68 25.97 12.14
CA GLN A 131 -26.84 25.14 11.90
C GLN A 131 -26.56 23.79 12.55
N PRO A 132 -27.46 23.28 13.41
CA PRO A 132 -27.27 21.99 14.03
C PRO A 132 -27.41 20.91 12.95
N ILE A 133 -26.29 20.53 12.33
CA ILE A 133 -26.18 19.23 11.70
C ILE A 133 -26.20 18.26 12.86
N ALA A 134 -27.36 17.65 13.10
CA ALA A 134 -27.48 16.53 14.02
C ALA A 134 -26.31 15.58 13.73
N LYS A 135 -25.48 15.31 14.75
CA LYS A 135 -24.51 14.22 14.74
C LYS A 135 -25.28 12.92 14.59
N GLN A 136 -25.68 12.61 13.38
CA GLN A 136 -25.88 11.24 12.96
C GLN A 136 -24.46 10.70 12.82
N GLU A 137 -23.96 10.09 13.90
CA GLU A 137 -23.00 9.01 13.70
C GLU A 137 -23.64 8.11 12.63
N PRO A 138 -22.99 7.85 11.48
CA PRO A 138 -23.52 6.84 10.58
C PRO A 138 -23.58 5.58 11.41
N ALA A 139 -24.79 5.19 11.80
CA ALA A 139 -25.04 3.90 12.39
C ALA A 139 -24.35 2.92 11.46
N VAL A 140 -23.39 2.15 12.00
CA VAL A 140 -22.86 1.00 11.26
C VAL A 140 -24.04 0.06 11.15
N GLN A 141 -24.87 0.27 10.13
CA GLN A 141 -25.98 -0.59 9.80
C GLN A 141 -25.33 -1.92 9.45
N GLU A 142 -25.59 -2.95 10.25
CA GLU A 142 -25.22 -4.30 9.85
C GLU A 142 -25.91 -4.55 8.51
N ILE A 143 -25.12 -4.56 7.44
CA ILE A 143 -25.62 -4.84 6.09
C ILE A 143 -26.23 -6.24 6.16
N GLY A 144 -27.54 -6.30 5.99
CA GLY A 144 -28.30 -7.55 6.02
C GLY A 144 -27.83 -8.48 4.91
N PRO A 145 -28.06 -9.81 5.03
CA PRO A 145 -27.61 -10.78 4.03
C PRO A 145 -28.12 -10.44 2.62
N ALA A 146 -29.36 -9.99 2.48
CA ALA A 146 -29.95 -9.59 1.19
C ALA A 146 -29.26 -8.37 0.56
N GLU A 147 -28.81 -7.42 1.37
CA GLU A 147 -28.13 -6.22 0.87
C GLU A 147 -26.68 -6.52 0.48
N ARG A 148 -26.00 -7.42 1.21
CA ARG A 148 -24.70 -7.94 0.78
C ARG A 148 -24.77 -8.67 -0.55
N GLN A 149 -25.81 -9.48 -0.74
CA GLN A 149 -26.02 -10.20 -1.99
C GLN A 149 -26.21 -9.21 -3.15
N LYS A 150 -27.06 -8.19 -3.01
CA LYS A 150 -27.20 -7.12 -4.01
C LYS A 150 -25.88 -6.43 -4.33
N LEU A 151 -25.06 -6.17 -3.30
CA LEU A 151 -23.75 -5.55 -3.49
C LEU A 151 -22.79 -6.48 -4.26
N GLN A 152 -22.83 -7.79 -3.98
CA GLN A 152 -22.03 -8.79 -4.71
C GLN A 152 -22.48 -8.92 -6.18
N GLU A 153 -23.79 -8.94 -6.44
CA GLU A 153 -24.32 -8.94 -7.81
C GLU A 153 -23.88 -7.69 -8.58
N LYS A 154 -23.96 -6.53 -7.92
CA LYS A 154 -23.52 -5.24 -8.47
C LYS A 154 -22.02 -5.27 -8.82
N GLU A 155 -21.17 -5.68 -7.90
CA GLU A 155 -19.73 -5.72 -8.12
C GLU A 155 -19.33 -6.73 -9.20
N SER A 156 -19.99 -7.89 -9.26
CA SER A 156 -19.73 -8.90 -10.30
C SER A 156 -19.99 -8.35 -11.70
N LEU A 157 -21.10 -7.64 -11.90
CA LEU A 157 -21.42 -6.98 -13.16
C LEU A 157 -20.50 -5.80 -13.46
N ARG A 158 -20.14 -5.01 -12.45
CA ARG A 158 -19.21 -3.89 -12.61
C ARG A 158 -17.87 -4.37 -13.16
N LEU A 159 -17.33 -5.44 -12.57
CA LEU A 159 -16.07 -6.04 -13.03
C LEU A 159 -16.20 -6.58 -14.46
N LEU A 160 -17.30 -7.25 -14.77
CA LEU A 160 -17.56 -7.83 -16.08
C LEU A 160 -17.64 -6.77 -17.19
N LEU A 161 -18.32 -5.65 -16.95
CA LEU A 161 -18.51 -4.58 -17.93
C LEU A 161 -17.28 -3.71 -18.10
N ASN A 162 -16.60 -3.36 -17.01
CA ASN A 162 -15.47 -2.42 -17.05
C ASN A 162 -14.14 -3.12 -17.36
N TYR A 163 -13.98 -4.37 -16.91
CA TYR A 163 -12.70 -5.09 -16.97
C TYR A 163 -12.79 -6.45 -17.66
N GLY A 164 -13.94 -6.87 -18.20
CA GLY A 164 -14.12 -8.21 -18.77
C GLY A 164 -13.08 -8.59 -19.84
N PHE A 165 -12.61 -7.62 -20.61
CA PHE A 165 -11.57 -7.81 -21.64
C PHE A 165 -10.13 -7.96 -21.12
N HIS A 166 -9.88 -7.67 -19.84
CA HIS A 166 -8.53 -7.74 -19.28
C HIS A 166 -8.03 -9.18 -19.23
N GLU A 167 -6.76 -9.37 -19.60
CA GLU A 167 -6.08 -10.66 -19.53
C GLU A 167 -5.62 -10.92 -18.09
N VAL A 168 -6.03 -12.05 -17.52
CA VAL A 168 -5.67 -12.47 -16.17
C VAL A 168 -4.46 -13.41 -16.21
N GLU A 169 -4.47 -14.34 -17.17
CA GLU A 169 -3.39 -15.28 -17.49
C GLU A 169 -3.25 -15.37 -19.02
N GLN A 170 -2.17 -15.98 -19.52
CA GLN A 170 -1.91 -16.08 -20.97
C GLN A 170 -3.14 -16.66 -21.70
N ASP A 171 -3.71 -15.87 -22.62
CA ASP A 171 -4.93 -16.18 -23.40
C ASP A 171 -6.23 -16.35 -22.59
N PHE A 172 -6.25 -16.02 -21.30
CA PHE A 172 -7.44 -16.10 -20.44
C PHE A 172 -7.93 -14.72 -20.01
N ARG A 173 -9.18 -14.41 -20.35
CA ARG A 173 -9.79 -13.09 -20.10
C ARG A 173 -10.69 -13.12 -18.87
N LEU A 174 -10.76 -12.00 -18.17
CA LEU A 174 -11.52 -11.88 -16.92
C LEU A 174 -13.00 -12.26 -17.08
N PHE A 175 -13.62 -11.95 -18.23
CA PHE A 175 -15.01 -12.35 -18.46
C PHE A 175 -15.20 -13.87 -18.42
N GLN A 176 -14.20 -14.66 -18.84
CA GLN A 176 -14.29 -16.12 -18.85
C GLN A 176 -14.35 -16.66 -17.42
N TYR A 177 -13.51 -16.11 -16.54
CA TYR A 177 -13.51 -16.42 -15.11
C TYR A 177 -14.85 -16.05 -14.45
N ILE A 178 -15.29 -14.80 -14.63
CA ILE A 178 -16.51 -14.32 -13.97
C ILE A 178 -17.73 -15.10 -14.46
N LEU A 179 -17.82 -15.39 -15.76
CA LEU A 179 -18.96 -16.16 -16.29
C LEU A 179 -18.96 -17.62 -15.82
N SER A 180 -17.80 -18.25 -15.63
CA SER A 180 -17.74 -19.63 -15.09
C SER A 180 -18.20 -19.68 -13.63
N GLU A 181 -17.81 -18.69 -12.82
CA GLU A 181 -18.25 -18.61 -11.42
C GLU A 181 -19.74 -18.24 -11.30
N LEU A 182 -20.29 -17.50 -12.27
CA LEU A 182 -21.70 -17.11 -12.30
C LEU A 182 -22.60 -18.12 -13.02
N ASP A 183 -22.11 -19.27 -13.49
CA ASP A 183 -22.93 -20.17 -14.29
C ASP A 183 -24.02 -20.87 -13.47
N GLU A 184 -23.73 -21.19 -12.20
CA GLU A 184 -24.67 -21.80 -11.27
C GLU A 184 -25.43 -20.76 -10.41
N VAL A 185 -25.15 -19.46 -10.58
CA VAL A 185 -25.69 -18.39 -9.75
C VAL A 185 -26.79 -17.62 -10.48
N GLU A 186 -28.01 -17.69 -9.98
CA GLU A 186 -29.10 -16.84 -10.45
C GLU A 186 -29.09 -15.50 -9.72
N LEU A 187 -28.84 -14.42 -10.47
CA LEU A 187 -28.96 -13.05 -9.95
C LEU A 187 -30.41 -12.78 -9.55
N GLU A 188 -30.66 -12.28 -8.34
CA GLU A 188 -31.99 -11.94 -7.85
C GLU A 188 -32.48 -10.61 -8.45
N THR A 189 -31.56 -9.66 -8.65
CA THR A 189 -31.89 -8.34 -9.19
C THR A 189 -32.29 -8.45 -10.68
N PRO A 190 -33.54 -8.11 -11.06
CA PRO A 190 -34.04 -8.35 -12.41
C PRO A 190 -33.26 -7.64 -13.53
N VAL A 191 -32.85 -6.40 -13.28
CA VAL A 191 -32.07 -5.60 -14.25
C VAL A 191 -30.70 -6.23 -14.48
N TYR A 192 -30.04 -6.67 -13.41
CA TYR A 192 -28.73 -7.33 -13.47
C TYR A 192 -28.80 -8.67 -14.19
N ARG A 193 -29.83 -9.47 -13.93
CA ARG A 193 -30.09 -10.72 -14.67
C ARG A 193 -30.23 -10.47 -16.17
N ARG A 194 -30.92 -9.39 -16.56
CA ARG A 194 -31.10 -9.02 -17.97
C ARG A 194 -29.78 -8.59 -18.60
N ILE A 195 -28.99 -7.76 -17.92
CA ILE A 195 -27.65 -7.34 -18.39
C ILE A 195 -26.75 -8.56 -18.59
N LEU A 196 -26.70 -9.50 -17.63
CA LEU A 196 -25.91 -10.71 -17.74
C LEU A 196 -26.36 -11.60 -18.91
N GLY A 197 -27.66 -11.73 -19.15
CA GLY A 197 -28.20 -12.48 -20.28
C GLY A 197 -27.75 -11.92 -21.63
N ILE A 198 -27.86 -10.60 -21.80
CA ILE A 198 -27.39 -9.88 -23.00
C ILE A 198 -25.87 -10.07 -23.17
N TYR A 199 -25.13 -10.00 -22.07
CA TYR A 199 -23.69 -10.23 -22.09
C TYR A 199 -23.36 -11.63 -22.58
N LYS A 200 -23.98 -12.69 -22.01
CA LYS A 200 -23.78 -14.09 -22.43
C LYS A 200 -24.15 -14.30 -23.91
N GLU A 201 -25.22 -13.69 -24.39
CA GLU A 201 -25.64 -13.74 -25.80
C GLU A 201 -24.57 -13.17 -26.73
N LYS A 202 -24.07 -11.96 -26.45
CA LYS A 202 -23.03 -11.32 -27.27
C LYS A 202 -21.71 -12.07 -27.27
N ILE A 203 -21.34 -12.66 -26.13
CA ILE A 203 -20.15 -13.52 -26.04
C ILE A 203 -20.28 -14.73 -26.96
N SER A 204 -21.49 -15.31 -27.11
CA SER A 204 -21.73 -16.40 -28.05
C SER A 204 -21.59 -15.99 -29.52
N GLU A 205 -21.79 -14.71 -29.82
CA GLU A 205 -21.55 -14.10 -31.12
C GLU A 205 -20.06 -13.68 -31.33
N GLY A 206 -19.20 -13.91 -30.34
CA GLY A 206 -17.78 -13.54 -30.38
C GLY A 206 -17.52 -12.06 -30.06
N GLN A 207 -18.51 -11.34 -29.53
CA GLN A 207 -18.37 -9.95 -29.12
C GLN A 207 -18.45 -9.84 -27.60
N VAL A 208 -17.47 -9.21 -26.98
CA VAL A 208 -17.52 -8.92 -25.54
C VAL A 208 -18.10 -7.51 -25.41
N PRO A 209 -19.31 -7.33 -24.87
CA PRO A 209 -19.92 -6.01 -24.78
C PRO A 209 -19.32 -5.23 -23.60
N ASP A 210 -19.00 -3.96 -23.83
CA ASP A 210 -18.53 -3.03 -22.80
C ASP A 210 -19.67 -2.08 -22.36
N THR A 211 -19.40 -1.21 -21.40
CA THR A 211 -20.35 -0.20 -20.92
C THR A 211 -20.92 0.66 -22.07
N LYS A 212 -20.12 1.00 -23.08
CA LYS A 212 -20.55 1.82 -24.22
C LYS A 212 -21.58 1.09 -25.08
N TYR A 213 -21.37 -0.20 -25.31
CA TYR A 213 -22.31 -1.03 -26.05
C TYR A 213 -23.74 -0.93 -25.48
N PHE A 214 -23.89 -1.04 -24.16
CA PHE A 214 -25.21 -0.96 -23.52
C PHE A 214 -25.83 0.44 -23.57
N ILE A 215 -25.02 1.50 -23.51
CA ILE A 215 -25.50 2.89 -23.61
C ILE A 215 -26.01 3.19 -25.04
N ASP A 216 -25.29 2.71 -26.04
CA ASP A 216 -25.53 3.01 -27.45
C ASP A 216 -26.59 2.12 -28.10
N HIS A 217 -26.71 0.86 -27.69
CA HIS A 217 -27.49 -0.16 -28.43
C HIS A 217 -28.77 -0.65 -27.72
N TYR A 218 -29.04 -0.24 -26.49
CA TYR A 218 -30.26 -0.62 -25.76
C TYR A 218 -31.15 0.59 -25.49
N ASP A 219 -32.46 0.46 -25.69
CA ASP A 219 -33.43 1.54 -25.41
C ASP A 219 -34.08 1.46 -24.01
N GLY A 220 -33.65 0.50 -23.18
CA GLY A 220 -34.18 0.36 -21.83
C GLY A 220 -33.58 1.39 -20.87
N ASP A 221 -34.36 2.39 -20.46
CA ASP A 221 -33.94 3.40 -19.48
C ASP A 221 -33.39 2.77 -18.19
N GLU A 222 -33.98 1.65 -17.73
CA GLU A 222 -33.53 0.90 -16.56
C GLU A 222 -32.12 0.29 -16.73
N ILE A 223 -31.81 -0.22 -17.93
CA ILE A 223 -30.50 -0.82 -18.23
C ILE A 223 -29.45 0.29 -18.34
N LYS A 224 -29.77 1.39 -19.03
CA LYS A 224 -28.85 2.55 -19.13
C LYS A 224 -28.53 3.12 -17.76
N ALA A 225 -29.55 3.33 -16.91
CA ALA A 225 -29.36 3.83 -15.56
C ALA A 225 -28.44 2.92 -14.73
N ALA A 226 -28.70 1.60 -14.76
CA ALA A 226 -27.87 0.63 -14.06
C ALA A 226 -26.42 0.60 -14.59
N VAL A 227 -26.22 0.62 -15.91
CA VAL A 227 -24.89 0.61 -16.52
C VAL A 227 -24.12 1.89 -16.20
N VAL A 228 -24.77 3.05 -16.22
CA VAL A 228 -24.16 4.33 -15.79
C VAL A 228 -23.76 4.29 -14.33
N GLU A 229 -24.60 3.74 -13.46
CA GLU A 229 -24.27 3.56 -12.03
C GLU A 229 -23.08 2.60 -11.83
N LEU A 230 -23.01 1.52 -12.61
CA LEU A 230 -21.89 0.57 -12.57
C LEU A 230 -20.59 1.18 -13.09
N TYR A 231 -20.67 2.07 -14.07
CA TYR A 231 -19.50 2.75 -14.63
C TYR A 231 -19.00 3.91 -13.76
N THR A 232 -19.91 4.62 -13.10
CA THR A 232 -19.59 5.81 -12.32
C THR A 232 -19.01 5.39 -10.98
N ASN A 233 -17.76 5.79 -10.71
CA ASN A 233 -17.19 5.65 -9.37
C ASN A 233 -17.76 6.77 -8.48
N PRO A 234 -18.55 6.47 -7.43
CA PRO A 234 -19.13 7.50 -6.58
C PRO A 234 -18.10 8.17 -5.67
N TRP A 235 -16.87 7.65 -5.61
CA TRP A 235 -15.85 8.10 -4.67
C TRP A 235 -14.58 8.52 -5.41
N GLU A 236 -14.25 9.81 -5.33
CA GLU A 236 -12.96 10.33 -5.78
C GLU A 236 -11.98 10.40 -4.62
N ILE A 237 -10.76 9.93 -4.87
CA ILE A 237 -9.66 10.06 -3.90
C ILE A 237 -9.22 11.51 -3.92
N SER A 238 -9.17 12.16 -2.75
CA SER A 238 -8.70 13.54 -2.68
C SER A 238 -7.25 13.65 -3.16
N GLU A 239 -6.98 14.59 -4.06
CA GLU A 239 -5.63 14.88 -4.59
C GLU A 239 -4.60 15.17 -3.48
N ASN A 240 -5.06 15.63 -2.32
CA ASN A 240 -4.21 15.90 -1.17
C ASN A 240 -3.52 14.64 -0.63
N TRP A 241 -4.04 13.44 -0.86
CA TRP A 241 -3.41 12.19 -0.42
C TRP A 241 -2.01 12.04 -1.02
N GLU A 242 -1.87 12.30 -2.31
CA GLU A 242 -0.58 12.26 -2.99
C GLU A 242 0.18 13.58 -2.83
N ALA A 243 -0.48 14.71 -3.10
CA ALA A 243 0.17 16.02 -3.17
C ALA A 243 0.66 16.53 -1.81
N LYS A 244 -0.10 16.30 -0.74
CA LYS A 244 0.19 16.81 0.61
C LYS A 244 0.76 15.74 1.53
N TYR A 245 0.26 14.51 1.42
CA TYR A 245 0.64 13.43 2.34
C TYR A 245 1.60 12.40 1.73
N HIS A 246 1.92 12.52 0.43
CA HIS A 246 2.81 11.60 -0.31
C HIS A 246 2.40 10.12 -0.18
N ILE A 247 1.10 9.88 -0.13
CA ILE A 247 0.50 8.55 -0.09
C ILE A 247 -0.05 8.27 -1.48
N TYR A 248 0.62 7.39 -2.21
CA TYR A 248 0.11 6.86 -3.46
C TYR A 248 -0.95 5.80 -3.18
N VAL A 249 -2.13 5.99 -3.76
CA VAL A 249 -3.22 5.01 -3.73
C VAL A 249 -3.36 4.50 -5.17
N PRO A 250 -3.03 3.23 -5.43
CA PRO A 250 -3.12 2.69 -6.79
C PRO A 250 -4.56 2.70 -7.27
N HIS A 251 -4.75 3.10 -8.53
CA HIS A 251 -6.06 3.07 -9.16
C HIS A 251 -6.44 1.64 -9.55
N GLU A 252 -7.73 1.34 -9.57
CA GLU A 252 -8.24 -0.01 -9.87
C GLU A 252 -7.76 -0.53 -11.24
N SER A 253 -7.59 0.37 -12.22
CA SER A 253 -7.01 0.09 -13.54
C SER A 253 -5.56 -0.40 -13.48
N GLU A 254 -4.76 0.07 -12.53
CA GLU A 254 -3.36 -0.31 -12.34
C GLU A 254 -3.23 -1.66 -11.62
N VAL A 255 -4.19 -1.97 -10.75
CA VAL A 255 -4.24 -3.24 -10.00
C VAL A 255 -4.66 -4.40 -10.92
N SER A 256 -5.54 -4.14 -11.90
CA SER A 256 -6.07 -5.16 -12.82
C SER A 256 -4.99 -5.79 -13.72
N GLY A 257 -4.04 -5.00 -14.24
CA GLY A 257 -2.92 -5.52 -15.05
C GLY A 257 -1.84 -6.26 -14.24
N ALA A 258 -1.87 -6.15 -12.91
CA ALA A 258 -0.86 -6.71 -12.03
C ALA A 258 -1.23 -8.07 -11.42
N TYR A 259 -2.46 -8.58 -11.64
CA TYR A 259 -2.91 -9.83 -11.00
C TYR A 259 -2.11 -11.08 -11.45
N GLY A 260 -1.54 -11.09 -12.66
CA GLY A 260 -0.56 -12.10 -13.09
C GLY A 260 0.76 -12.09 -12.30
N LEU A 261 1.11 -10.96 -11.68
CA LEU A 261 2.29 -10.81 -10.81
C LEU A 261 1.99 -11.09 -9.33
N PHE A 262 0.72 -11.08 -8.91
CA PHE A 262 0.33 -11.28 -7.51
C PHE A 262 0.10 -12.75 -7.13
N GLN A 263 -0.23 -13.63 -8.08
CA GLN A 263 -0.41 -15.07 -7.77
C GLN A 263 0.89 -15.75 -7.29
N HIS A 264 2.07 -15.28 -7.70
CA HIS A 264 3.33 -15.82 -7.18
C HIS A 264 3.64 -15.43 -5.73
N ARG A 265 2.86 -14.53 -5.12
CA ARG A 265 3.08 -14.04 -3.74
C ARG A 265 2.01 -14.49 -2.74
N ALA A 266 0.85 -14.96 -3.21
CA ALA A 266 -0.26 -15.39 -2.34
C ALA A 266 -0.07 -16.81 -1.75
N ALA A 267 0.84 -17.63 -2.28
CA ALA A 267 1.07 -19.00 -1.83
C ALA A 267 1.81 -19.14 -0.48
N GLN A 268 2.09 -18.06 0.26
CA GLN A 268 2.86 -18.09 1.51
C GLN A 268 2.25 -17.30 2.69
N ALA A 269 0.92 -17.22 2.79
CA ALA A 269 0.28 -16.71 4.00
C ALA A 269 -0.33 -17.87 4.82
N PRO A 270 -0.05 -18.00 6.14
CA PRO A 270 -0.66 -19.03 6.98
C PRO A 270 -2.15 -18.73 7.22
N PRO A 271 -2.99 -19.76 7.42
CA PRO A 271 -4.44 -19.60 7.47
C PRO A 271 -4.89 -18.90 8.76
N ALA A 272 -5.79 -17.92 8.61
CA ALA A 272 -6.44 -17.26 9.73
C ALA A 272 -7.38 -18.24 10.46
N ALA A 273 -7.05 -18.55 11.71
CA ALA A 273 -7.88 -19.40 12.57
C ALA A 273 -9.21 -18.70 12.91
N ALA A 274 -10.30 -19.43 12.68
CA ALA A 274 -11.68 -19.04 12.96
C ALA A 274 -11.89 -18.64 14.44
N ALA A 275 -12.49 -17.47 14.67
CA ALA A 275 -12.90 -17.02 15.99
C ALA A 275 -14.09 -17.85 16.50
N HIS A 276 -13.89 -18.61 17.57
CA HIS A 276 -14.98 -19.17 18.38
C HIS A 276 -15.52 -18.09 19.35
N PRO A 277 -16.83 -18.02 19.61
CA PRO A 277 -17.37 -17.12 20.63
C PRO A 277 -17.00 -17.64 22.03
N ARG A 278 -16.30 -16.82 22.82
CA ARG A 278 -16.01 -17.14 24.22
C ARG A 278 -17.28 -17.05 25.05
N GLN A 279 -17.58 -18.11 25.80
CA GLN A 279 -18.60 -18.12 26.85
C GLN A 279 -18.24 -17.13 27.99
N PRO A 280 -19.24 -16.56 28.69
CA PRO A 280 -18.99 -15.64 29.79
C PRO A 280 -18.56 -16.43 31.04
N THR A 281 -17.38 -16.11 31.56
CA THR A 281 -16.90 -16.63 32.85
C THR A 281 -17.63 -15.94 34.01
N GLU A 282 -18.33 -16.73 34.81
CA GLU A 282 -18.90 -16.34 36.10
C GLU A 282 -17.83 -15.75 37.03
N THR A 283 -18.04 -14.51 37.47
CA THR A 283 -17.33 -13.95 38.62
C THR A 283 -17.91 -14.53 39.90
N THR A 284 -17.20 -15.48 40.50
CA THR A 284 -17.37 -15.89 41.89
C THR A 284 -17.12 -14.69 42.82
N LYS A 285 -18.18 -14.14 43.40
CA LYS A 285 -18.12 -13.46 44.69
C LYS A 285 -17.83 -14.50 45.77
N ASN A 286 -16.88 -14.22 46.66
CA ASN A 286 -17.00 -14.39 48.12
C ASN A 286 -15.65 -14.20 48.83
N PRO A 287 -15.65 -13.99 50.16
CA PRO A 287 -16.75 -13.64 51.06
C PRO A 287 -16.66 -12.21 51.62
#